data_AF-A0A953ALK6-F1
#
_entry.id   AF-A0A953ALK6-F1
#
_cell.length_a   1.000
_cell.length_b   1.000
_cell.length_c   1.000
_cell.angle_alpha   90.00
_cell.angle_beta   90.00
_cell.angle_gamma   90.00
#
_symmetry.space_group_name_H-M   'P 1'
#
loop_
_entity.id
_entity.type
_entity.pdbx_description
1 polymer ?
#
loop_
_entity_poly.entity_id
_entity_poly.type
_entity_poly.pdbx_seq_one_letter_code
_entity_poly.pdbx_strand_id
1 'polypeptide(L)'
;MLVEEVGLARLRALWGKSFDRAAWRRFSAFVSQAEAFYLSAETMPAESKPLVAYYFVLNLTKAFITCADPSSTGARLMHGLRDAFEEKQRYWFTHERARVTAHGVFRELASRTGACFCYPKEQLLTIQKLAPYLVETADIYEDAVMEPPRVVPLASVEVWSDKSQVWLRVEVDRSELRRRALGPASLPSKAKHFGAQFRHVQTDCPTASYESINSWLYGGKRVLTKFPSLQGTFEKALIHSNRGATGARHLVVISERDQLLSQEAVTFVVMHHLSNMVRYRPEQVAKLTGTKWFFLFTTWVPRAMENFLLALTSRILKEEVRIG
;
A
#
# COMPACT_ATOMS: atom_id res chain seq x y z
N MET A 1 -18.20 7.59 11.12
CA MET A 1 -19.59 7.06 11.15
C MET A 1 -19.83 5.96 10.09
N LEU A 2 -19.56 6.17 8.80
CA LEU A 2 -19.77 5.14 7.75
C LEU A 2 -18.96 3.84 7.93
N VAL A 3 -17.69 3.92 8.33
CA VAL A 3 -16.79 2.74 8.41
C VAL A 3 -17.24 1.75 9.48
N GLU A 4 -17.72 2.25 10.62
CA GLU A 4 -18.19 1.41 11.72
C GLU A 4 -19.46 0.65 11.31
N GLU A 5 -20.48 1.36 10.85
CA GLU A 5 -21.77 0.76 10.47
C GLU A 5 -21.63 -0.25 9.32
N VAL A 6 -20.87 0.11 8.27
CA VAL A 6 -20.61 -0.81 7.14
C VAL A 6 -19.74 -1.98 7.58
N GLY A 7 -18.75 -1.75 8.46
CA GLY A 7 -17.93 -2.79 9.05
C GLY A 7 -18.78 -3.83 9.81
N LEU A 8 -19.78 -3.39 10.56
CA LEU A 8 -20.74 -4.26 11.24
C LEU A 8 -21.56 -5.09 10.25
N ALA A 9 -22.14 -4.44 9.23
CA ALA A 9 -22.92 -5.13 8.20
C ALA A 9 -22.08 -6.19 7.49
N ARG A 10 -20.83 -5.87 7.19
CA ARG A 10 -19.87 -6.79 6.57
C ARG A 10 -19.51 -7.97 7.47
N LEU A 11 -19.20 -7.72 8.74
CA LEU A 11 -18.91 -8.80 9.70
C LEU A 11 -20.08 -9.77 9.78
N ARG A 12 -21.33 -9.27 9.79
CA ARG A 12 -22.52 -10.12 9.74
C ARG A 12 -22.62 -10.91 8.43
N ALA A 13 -22.35 -10.26 7.28
CA ALA A 13 -22.44 -10.90 5.98
C ALA A 13 -21.40 -12.02 5.79
N LEU A 14 -20.16 -11.81 6.25
CA LEU A 14 -19.06 -12.78 6.11
C LEU A 14 -19.16 -13.94 7.12
N TRP A 15 -19.65 -13.69 8.34
CA TRP A 15 -19.52 -14.63 9.45
C TRP A 15 -20.86 -15.14 10.03
N GLY A 16 -22.01 -14.70 9.50
CA GLY A 16 -23.32 -15.31 9.74
C GLY A 16 -23.93 -15.09 11.13
N LYS A 17 -24.89 -15.96 11.51
CA LYS A 17 -25.79 -15.80 12.68
C LYS A 17 -25.13 -16.00 14.05
N SER A 18 -23.96 -16.62 14.13
CA SER A 18 -23.11 -16.68 15.33
C SER A 18 -22.16 -15.47 15.37
N PHE A 19 -22.72 -14.27 15.24
CA PHE A 19 -21.97 -13.02 15.23
C PHE A 19 -21.05 -12.93 16.46
N ASP A 20 -19.74 -12.94 16.23
CA ASP A 20 -18.75 -12.68 17.26
C ASP A 20 -18.85 -11.20 17.69
N ARG A 21 -19.70 -10.94 18.70
CA ARG A 21 -19.86 -9.62 19.31
C ARG A 21 -18.52 -9.07 19.81
N ALA A 22 -17.59 -9.93 20.23
CA ALA A 22 -16.27 -9.49 20.67
C ALA A 22 -15.43 -9.01 19.48
N ALA A 23 -15.50 -9.66 18.32
CA ALA A 23 -14.86 -9.17 17.10
C ALA A 23 -15.37 -7.80 16.69
N TRP A 24 -16.68 -7.56 16.75
CA TRP A 24 -17.23 -6.23 16.49
C TRP A 24 -16.70 -5.19 17.46
N ARG A 25 -16.73 -5.45 18.77
CA ARG A 25 -16.19 -4.53 19.77
C ARG A 25 -14.70 -4.22 19.53
N ARG A 26 -13.90 -5.23 19.16
CA ARG A 26 -12.49 -5.03 18.78
C ARG A 26 -12.37 -4.17 17.54
N PHE A 27 -13.13 -4.47 16.49
CA PHE A 27 -13.14 -3.70 15.25
C PHE A 27 -13.47 -2.23 15.53
N SER A 28 -14.58 -1.93 16.22
CA SER A 28 -14.96 -0.56 16.58
C SER A 28 -13.86 0.12 17.38
N ALA A 29 -13.33 -0.53 18.42
CA ALA A 29 -12.24 0.04 19.22
C ALA A 29 -10.98 0.35 18.40
N PHE A 30 -10.63 -0.49 17.43
CA PHE A 30 -9.51 -0.24 16.52
C PHE A 30 -9.81 0.93 15.57
N VAL A 31 -11.02 1.05 15.05
CA VAL A 31 -11.43 2.19 14.21
C VAL A 31 -11.37 3.49 15.01
N SER A 32 -12.00 3.54 16.19
CA SER A 32 -11.99 4.76 17.01
C SER A 32 -10.57 5.15 17.46
N GLN A 33 -9.71 4.18 17.79
CA GLN A 33 -8.30 4.48 18.09
C GLN A 33 -7.53 4.97 16.86
N ALA A 34 -7.75 4.35 15.69
CA ALA A 34 -7.11 4.79 14.46
C ALA A 34 -7.48 6.24 14.13
N GLU A 35 -8.76 6.60 14.24
CA GLU A 35 -9.26 7.96 14.05
C GLU A 35 -8.60 8.94 15.02
N ALA A 36 -8.58 8.64 16.32
CA ALA A 36 -7.94 9.50 17.32
C ALA A 36 -6.44 9.72 17.02
N PHE A 37 -5.72 8.66 16.64
CA PHE A 37 -4.30 8.78 16.27
C PHE A 37 -4.09 9.53 14.95
N TYR A 38 -4.98 9.37 13.97
CA TYR A 38 -4.91 10.10 12.70
C TYR A 38 -5.02 11.62 12.95
N LEU A 39 -6.09 12.04 13.62
CA LEU A 39 -6.34 13.46 13.94
C LEU A 39 -5.24 14.06 14.80
N SER A 40 -4.71 13.27 15.75
CA SER A 40 -3.58 13.71 16.59
C SER A 40 -2.32 13.94 15.75
N ALA A 41 -1.98 13.01 14.85
CA ALA A 41 -0.76 13.09 14.04
C ALA A 41 -0.79 14.23 13.00
N GLU A 42 -1.97 14.68 12.55
CA GLU A 42 -2.08 15.81 11.60
C GLU A 42 -1.43 17.08 12.15
N THR A 43 -1.58 17.35 13.44
CA THR A 43 -1.07 18.57 14.09
C THR A 43 0.35 18.46 14.65
N MET A 44 0.97 17.28 14.59
CA MET A 44 2.30 17.07 15.17
C MET A 44 3.44 17.61 14.29
N PRO A 45 4.56 18.05 14.89
CA PRO A 45 5.81 18.31 14.18
C PRO A 45 6.31 17.05 13.45
N ALA A 46 7.04 17.25 12.35
CA ALA A 46 7.50 16.17 11.47
C ALA A 46 8.37 15.13 12.22
N GLU A 47 9.19 15.60 13.16
CA GLU A 47 10.12 14.79 13.97
C GLU A 47 9.41 13.81 14.90
N SER A 48 8.18 14.14 15.32
CA SER A 48 7.40 13.34 16.29
C SER A 48 6.22 12.61 15.64
N LYS A 49 5.77 13.09 14.47
CA LYS A 49 4.59 12.58 13.75
C LYS A 49 4.63 11.07 13.45
N PRO A 50 5.75 10.46 13.00
CA PRO A 50 5.77 9.03 12.66
C PRO A 50 5.36 8.12 13.81
N LEU A 51 5.63 8.51 15.05
CA LEU A 51 5.26 7.73 16.21
C LEU A 51 3.74 7.50 16.26
N VAL A 52 2.98 8.59 16.18
CA VAL A 52 1.52 8.57 16.28
C VAL A 52 0.89 8.08 14.96
N ALA A 53 1.45 8.48 13.81
CA ALA A 53 1.04 8.00 12.50
C ALA A 53 1.13 6.46 12.40
N TYR A 54 2.16 5.85 12.98
CA TYR A 54 2.27 4.40 13.03
C TYR A 54 1.15 3.75 13.85
N TYR A 55 0.73 4.33 14.97
CA TYR A 55 -0.38 3.78 15.76
C TYR A 55 -1.73 3.93 15.06
N PHE A 56 -1.91 4.97 14.25
CA PHE A 56 -3.02 5.05 13.30
C PHE A 56 -2.99 3.87 12.31
N VAL A 57 -1.89 3.69 11.57
CA VAL A 57 -1.70 2.62 10.58
C VAL A 57 -1.91 1.24 11.21
N LEU A 58 -1.33 1.01 12.39
CA LEU A 58 -1.45 -0.23 13.13
C LEU A 58 -2.89 -0.57 13.48
N ASN A 59 -3.63 0.36 14.07
CA ASN A 59 -5.00 0.12 14.50
C ASN A 59 -5.94 -0.03 13.31
N LEU A 60 -5.79 0.78 12.27
CA LEU A 60 -6.60 0.60 11.06
C LEU A 60 -6.33 -0.75 10.40
N THR A 61 -5.08 -1.21 10.39
CA THR A 61 -4.73 -2.56 9.91
C THR A 61 -5.37 -3.65 10.76
N LYS A 62 -5.38 -3.51 12.08
CA LYS A 62 -6.08 -4.46 12.96
C LYS A 62 -7.57 -4.48 12.70
N ALA A 63 -8.21 -3.32 12.45
CA ALA A 63 -9.61 -3.26 12.05
C ALA A 63 -9.85 -4.04 10.74
N PHE A 64 -9.02 -3.81 9.72
CA PHE A 64 -9.07 -4.56 8.46
C PHE A 64 -8.92 -6.08 8.68
N ILE A 65 -7.93 -6.50 9.47
CA ILE A 65 -7.73 -7.92 9.79
C ILE A 65 -8.94 -8.50 10.53
N THR A 66 -9.49 -7.81 11.54
CA THR A 66 -10.70 -8.26 12.25
C THR A 66 -11.88 -8.46 11.31
N CYS A 67 -12.07 -7.56 10.34
CA CYS A 67 -13.10 -7.72 9.31
C CYS A 67 -12.86 -8.94 8.41
N ALA A 68 -11.60 -9.17 8.02
CA ALA A 68 -11.22 -10.24 7.09
C ALA A 68 -11.10 -11.61 7.75
N ASP A 69 -10.80 -11.66 9.05
CA ASP A 69 -10.64 -12.84 9.88
C ASP A 69 -10.66 -12.46 11.37
N PRO A 70 -11.83 -12.53 12.02
CA PRO A 70 -12.02 -12.26 13.44
C PRO A 70 -11.08 -13.05 14.37
N SER A 71 -10.75 -14.28 13.99
CA SER A 71 -9.94 -15.19 14.84
C SER A 71 -8.49 -14.71 14.96
N SER A 72 -7.95 -14.08 13.92
CA SER A 72 -6.60 -13.52 13.88
C SER A 72 -6.39 -12.36 14.88
N THR A 73 -7.48 -11.73 15.35
CA THR A 73 -7.45 -10.70 16.40
C THR A 73 -8.04 -11.18 17.74
N GLY A 74 -8.32 -12.48 17.81
CA GLY A 74 -8.77 -13.23 18.99
C GLY A 74 -7.92 -12.97 20.22
N ALA A 75 -6.62 -13.08 20.04
CA ALA A 75 -5.59 -12.89 21.05
C ALA A 75 -4.74 -11.64 20.76
N ARG A 76 -3.75 -11.37 21.62
CA ARG A 76 -2.82 -10.25 21.44
C ARG A 76 -2.02 -10.43 20.14
N LEU A 77 -2.38 -9.67 19.10
CA LEU A 77 -1.65 -9.64 17.83
C LEU A 77 -0.48 -8.64 17.91
N MET A 78 0.74 -9.17 17.86
CA MET A 78 1.99 -8.40 17.85
C MET A 78 2.15 -7.63 16.53
N HIS A 79 3.04 -6.63 16.48
CA HIS A 79 3.23 -5.77 15.30
C HIS A 79 3.70 -6.52 14.04
N GLY A 80 4.47 -7.60 14.18
CA GLY A 80 5.00 -8.36 13.04
C GLY A 80 6.40 -7.92 12.57
N LEU A 81 6.99 -6.94 13.25
CA LEU A 81 8.29 -6.34 12.93
C LEU A 81 9.06 -6.06 14.22
N ARG A 82 10.39 -5.97 14.10
CA ARG A 82 11.32 -5.49 15.15
C ARG A 82 12.29 -4.50 14.54
N ASP A 83 12.79 -3.57 15.36
CA ASP A 83 13.95 -2.78 14.94
C ASP A 83 15.17 -3.69 14.80
N ALA A 84 15.99 -3.42 13.78
CA ALA A 84 17.25 -4.13 13.53
C ALA A 84 18.38 -3.14 13.29
N PHE A 85 18.29 -1.99 13.97
CA PHE A 85 19.38 -1.05 14.07
C PHE A 85 20.59 -1.70 14.72
N GLU A 86 21.75 -1.46 14.12
CA GLU A 86 23.05 -1.83 14.65
C GLU A 86 23.79 -0.51 14.89
N GLU A 87 24.16 -0.25 16.14
CA GLU A 87 24.90 0.96 16.49
C GLU A 87 26.27 0.93 15.80
N LYS A 88 26.56 1.99 15.05
CA LYS A 88 27.85 2.20 14.36
C LYS A 88 28.41 3.55 14.78
N GLN A 89 29.74 3.68 14.76
CA GLN A 89 30.43 4.94 15.09
C GLN A 89 29.91 6.15 14.30
N ARG A 90 29.50 5.95 13.04
CA ARG A 90 28.88 6.99 12.20
C ARG A 90 27.51 6.55 11.72
N TYR A 91 26.53 7.42 11.93
CA TYR A 91 25.14 7.24 11.50
C TYR A 91 24.98 7.44 9.99
N TRP A 92 24.27 6.52 9.34
CA TRP A 92 23.87 6.62 7.93
C TRP A 92 22.48 6.01 7.74
N PHE A 93 21.55 6.76 7.15
CA PHE A 93 20.19 6.29 6.92
C PHE A 93 20.12 5.02 6.05
N THR A 94 21.11 4.81 5.18
CA THR A 94 21.21 3.61 4.33
C THR A 94 21.38 2.31 5.13
N HIS A 95 21.74 2.39 6.41
CA HIS A 95 21.83 1.23 7.30
C HIS A 95 20.53 0.90 8.03
N GLU A 96 19.51 1.76 7.95
CA GLU A 96 18.24 1.57 8.63
C GLU A 96 17.51 0.32 8.13
N ARG A 97 17.17 -0.55 9.09
CA ARG A 97 16.63 -1.88 8.82
C ARG A 97 15.51 -2.23 9.78
N ALA A 98 14.45 -2.84 9.25
CA ALA A 98 13.44 -3.53 10.02
C ALA A 98 13.60 -5.05 9.85
N ARG A 99 13.30 -5.82 10.89
CA ARG A 99 13.34 -7.28 10.86
C ARG A 99 11.94 -7.87 10.95
N VAL A 100 11.64 -8.80 10.05
CA VAL A 100 10.36 -9.50 9.99
C VAL A 100 10.27 -10.56 11.09
N THR A 101 9.15 -10.59 11.83
CA THR A 101 8.91 -11.62 12.85
C THR A 101 8.06 -12.78 12.31
N ALA A 102 7.94 -13.84 13.11
CA ALA A 102 7.21 -15.06 12.72
C ALA A 102 5.71 -14.80 12.54
N HIS A 103 5.12 -13.97 13.42
CA HIS A 103 3.70 -13.65 13.43
C HIS A 103 3.49 -12.15 13.67
N GLY A 104 2.31 -11.64 13.33
CA GLY A 104 1.88 -10.29 13.69
C GLY A 104 1.15 -9.56 12.56
N VAL A 105 0.71 -8.34 12.88
CA VAL A 105 -0.09 -7.48 12.00
C VAL A 105 0.54 -7.30 10.63
N PHE A 106 1.85 -7.04 10.55
CA PHE A 106 2.56 -6.90 9.27
C PHE A 106 2.40 -8.14 8.38
N ARG A 107 2.57 -9.36 8.93
CA ARG A 107 2.47 -10.59 8.16
C ARG A 107 1.05 -10.82 7.65
N GLU A 108 0.06 -10.58 8.49
CA GLU A 108 -1.35 -10.67 8.11
C GLU A 108 -1.70 -9.67 7.01
N LEU A 109 -1.24 -8.42 7.11
CA LEU A 109 -1.45 -7.40 6.08
C LEU A 109 -0.82 -7.81 4.74
N ALA A 110 0.46 -8.20 4.76
CA ALA A 110 1.21 -8.56 3.57
C ALA A 110 0.64 -9.80 2.87
N SER A 111 0.13 -10.78 3.64
CA SER A 111 -0.46 -12.01 3.08
C SER A 111 -1.87 -11.81 2.52
N ARG A 112 -2.51 -10.65 2.77
CA ARG A 112 -3.90 -10.33 2.38
C ARG A 112 -4.01 -9.19 1.37
N THR A 113 -2.89 -8.64 0.90
CA THR A 113 -2.86 -7.48 -0.01
C THR A 113 -1.85 -7.69 -1.15
N GLY A 114 -2.07 -6.99 -2.26
CA GLY A 114 -1.21 -7.07 -3.45
C GLY A 114 -1.05 -8.50 -3.98
N ALA A 115 0.19 -8.93 -4.17
CA ALA A 115 0.53 -10.28 -4.62
C ALA A 115 0.51 -11.34 -3.48
N CYS A 116 -0.04 -11.02 -2.32
CA CYS A 116 -0.11 -11.88 -1.13
C CYS A 116 1.27 -12.38 -0.66
N PHE A 117 2.31 -11.58 -0.88
CA PHE A 117 3.69 -11.93 -0.53
C PHE A 117 4.08 -11.32 0.82
N CYS A 118 4.72 -12.13 1.67
CA CYS A 118 5.38 -11.67 2.88
C CYS A 118 6.75 -12.34 3.00
N TYR A 119 7.75 -11.56 3.39
CA TYR A 119 9.10 -12.07 3.62
C TYR A 119 9.15 -13.10 4.77
N PRO A 120 10.11 -14.03 4.74
CA PRO A 120 10.29 -15.01 5.81
C PRO A 120 10.70 -14.32 7.13
N LYS A 121 10.56 -15.06 8.24
CA LYS A 121 11.05 -14.64 9.56
C LYS A 121 12.54 -14.30 9.50
N GLU A 122 12.97 -13.32 10.29
CA GLU A 122 14.34 -12.80 10.38
C GLU A 122 14.83 -12.06 9.12
N GLN A 123 14.03 -11.96 8.05
CA GLN A 123 14.40 -11.15 6.89
C GLN A 123 14.62 -9.70 7.32
N LEU A 124 15.76 -9.14 6.91
CA LEU A 124 16.07 -7.73 7.05
C LEU A 124 15.56 -6.95 5.84
N LEU A 125 14.80 -5.88 6.12
CA LEU A 125 14.25 -4.96 5.15
C LEU A 125 14.95 -3.61 5.31
N THR A 126 15.76 -3.22 4.32
CA THR A 126 16.43 -1.91 4.32
C THR A 126 15.45 -0.82 3.91
N ILE A 127 15.25 0.19 4.75
CA ILE A 127 14.26 1.25 4.51
C ILE A 127 14.58 2.05 3.24
N GLN A 128 15.85 2.37 3.03
CA GLN A 128 16.33 3.01 1.80
C GLN A 128 15.94 2.23 0.52
N LYS A 129 15.93 0.89 0.56
CA LYS A 129 15.55 0.05 -0.59
C LYS A 129 14.04 -0.03 -0.80
N LEU A 130 13.24 0.30 0.22
CA LEU A 130 11.79 0.39 0.13
C LEU A 130 11.33 1.77 -0.36
N ALA A 131 12.08 2.82 -0.05
CA ALA A 131 11.73 4.20 -0.39
C ALA A 131 11.38 4.46 -1.89
N PRO A 132 12.08 3.87 -2.89
CA PRO A 132 11.72 4.07 -4.29
C PRO A 132 10.32 3.54 -4.67
N TYR A 133 9.70 2.70 -3.85
CA TYR A 133 8.38 2.13 -4.10
C TYR A 133 7.24 2.94 -3.47
N LEU A 134 7.55 3.97 -2.67
CA LEU A 134 6.57 4.80 -1.98
C LEU A 134 5.85 5.73 -2.96
N VAL A 135 4.64 5.34 -3.37
CA VAL A 135 3.88 6.07 -4.40
C VAL A 135 3.46 7.48 -3.99
N GLU A 136 3.33 7.73 -2.70
CA GLU A 136 2.86 9.02 -2.16
C GLU A 136 3.86 10.15 -2.38
N THR A 137 5.13 9.79 -2.60
CA THR A 137 6.24 10.73 -2.82
C THR A 137 7.03 10.41 -4.07
N ALA A 138 6.45 9.66 -5.01
CA ALA A 138 7.12 9.34 -6.28
C ALA A 138 7.43 10.60 -7.12
N ASP A 139 6.68 11.69 -6.91
CA ASP A 139 6.91 13.00 -7.50
C ASP A 139 8.16 13.71 -6.96
N ILE A 140 8.45 13.58 -5.67
CA ILE A 140 9.58 14.28 -5.01
C ILE A 140 10.78 13.38 -4.72
N TYR A 141 10.63 12.05 -4.84
CA TYR A 141 11.68 11.10 -4.51
C TYR A 141 12.95 11.35 -5.32
N GLU A 142 12.80 11.57 -6.64
CA GLU A 142 13.92 11.80 -7.54
C GLU A 142 14.69 13.06 -7.17
N ASP A 143 13.99 14.15 -6.88
CA ASP A 143 14.61 15.42 -6.45
C ASP A 143 15.31 15.29 -5.10
N ALA A 144 14.73 14.54 -4.17
CA ALA A 144 15.31 14.34 -2.85
C ALA A 144 16.58 13.49 -2.94
N VAL A 145 16.52 12.32 -3.55
CA VAL A 145 17.59 11.32 -3.44
C VAL A 145 18.53 11.22 -4.64
N MET A 146 18.19 11.89 -5.76
CA MET A 146 18.87 11.85 -7.06
C MET A 146 18.83 10.47 -7.75
N GLU A 147 17.76 9.71 -7.50
CA GLU A 147 17.50 8.40 -8.11
C GLU A 147 16.03 8.31 -8.56
N PRO A 148 15.73 7.72 -9.73
CA PRO A 148 14.35 7.60 -10.17
C PRO A 148 13.58 6.61 -9.27
N PRO A 149 12.29 6.87 -8.99
CA PRO A 149 11.49 5.92 -8.22
C PRO A 149 11.28 4.62 -9.02
N ARG A 150 10.90 3.55 -8.33
CA ARG A 150 10.64 2.23 -8.91
C ARG A 150 9.17 2.05 -9.27
N VAL A 151 8.51 3.14 -9.66
CA VAL A 151 7.10 3.16 -10.08
C VAL A 151 6.89 4.04 -11.31
N VAL A 152 6.06 3.62 -12.26
CA VAL A 152 5.63 4.44 -13.41
C VAL A 152 4.18 4.86 -13.20
N PRO A 153 3.84 6.15 -13.29
CA PRO A 153 2.45 6.58 -13.26
C PRO A 153 1.68 6.10 -14.49
N LEU A 154 0.45 5.65 -14.26
CA LEU A 154 -0.51 5.31 -15.31
C LEU A 154 -1.29 6.57 -15.71
N ALA A 155 -1.50 6.74 -17.01
CA ALA A 155 -2.36 7.78 -17.57
C ALA A 155 -3.84 7.43 -17.34
N SER A 156 -4.22 6.15 -17.49
CA SER A 156 -5.55 5.66 -17.14
C SER A 156 -5.55 4.17 -16.74
N VAL A 157 -6.59 3.78 -16.02
CA VAL A 157 -6.96 2.40 -15.72
C VAL A 157 -8.46 2.28 -15.97
N GLU A 158 -8.84 1.44 -16.92
CA GLU A 158 -10.21 1.36 -17.40
C GLU A 158 -10.69 -0.09 -17.48
N VAL A 159 -11.97 -0.28 -17.23
CA VAL A 159 -12.65 -1.55 -17.49
C VAL A 159 -13.19 -1.50 -18.91
N TRP A 160 -12.67 -2.36 -19.78
CA TRP A 160 -13.09 -2.48 -21.16
C TRP A 160 -14.00 -3.68 -21.32
N SER A 161 -14.93 -3.61 -22.26
CA SER A 161 -15.83 -4.73 -22.57
C SER A 161 -16.19 -4.76 -24.04
N ASP A 162 -16.39 -5.96 -24.56
CA ASP A 162 -17.09 -6.20 -25.81
C ASP A 162 -18.46 -6.86 -25.55
N LYS A 163 -19.10 -7.39 -26.59
CA LYS A 163 -20.42 -8.04 -26.49
C LYS A 163 -20.45 -9.22 -25.52
N SER A 164 -19.32 -9.84 -25.22
CA SER A 164 -19.21 -11.12 -24.54
C SER A 164 -18.14 -11.19 -23.47
N GLN A 165 -17.24 -10.20 -23.38
CA GLN A 165 -16.10 -10.21 -22.47
C GLN A 165 -15.85 -8.85 -21.82
N VAL A 166 -15.21 -8.88 -20.64
CA VAL A 166 -14.71 -7.72 -19.88
C VAL A 166 -13.26 -7.96 -19.48
N TRP A 167 -12.42 -6.92 -19.51
CA TRP A 167 -11.01 -6.96 -19.15
C TRP A 167 -10.52 -5.59 -18.65
N LEU A 168 -9.27 -5.51 -18.16
CA LEU A 168 -8.65 -4.25 -17.80
C LEU A 168 -7.79 -3.73 -18.95
N ARG A 169 -7.89 -2.43 -19.23
CA ARG A 169 -6.93 -1.70 -20.07
C ARG A 169 -6.25 -0.64 -19.23
N VAL A 170 -4.93 -0.50 -19.38
CA VAL A 170 -4.15 0.55 -18.76
C VAL A 170 -3.33 1.29 -19.81
N GLU A 171 -3.21 2.59 -19.62
CA GLU A 171 -2.44 3.48 -20.48
C GLU A 171 -1.26 4.05 -19.70
N VAL A 172 -0.10 4.18 -20.36
CA VAL A 172 1.10 4.81 -19.81
C VAL A 172 1.62 5.85 -20.78
N ASP A 173 1.93 7.05 -20.31
CA ASP A 173 2.56 8.08 -21.14
C ASP A 173 3.93 7.63 -21.64
N ARG A 174 4.19 7.79 -22.95
CA ARG A 174 5.47 7.42 -23.55
C ARG A 174 6.63 8.26 -23.03
N SER A 175 6.39 9.52 -22.69
CA SER A 175 7.39 10.40 -22.08
C SER A 175 7.84 9.85 -20.73
N GLU A 176 6.91 9.36 -19.91
CA GLU A 176 7.20 8.72 -18.63
C GLU A 176 7.98 7.41 -18.80
N LEU A 177 7.58 6.57 -19.76
CA LEU A 177 8.36 5.37 -20.09
C LEU A 177 9.81 5.71 -20.47
N ARG A 178 10.00 6.70 -21.36
CA ARG A 178 11.34 7.16 -21.77
C ARG A 178 12.15 7.72 -20.61
N ARG A 179 11.53 8.53 -19.74
CA ARG A 179 12.17 9.06 -18.52
C ARG A 179 12.66 7.93 -17.60
N ARG A 180 11.99 6.78 -17.61
CA ARG A 180 12.41 5.57 -16.85
C ARG A 180 13.29 4.60 -17.64
N ALA A 181 13.80 5.02 -18.79
CA ALA A 181 14.57 4.18 -19.71
C ALA A 181 13.85 2.87 -20.09
N LEU A 182 12.52 2.95 -20.26
CA LEU A 182 11.66 1.86 -20.69
C LEU A 182 11.09 2.13 -22.09
N GLY A 183 11.03 1.10 -22.91
CA GLY A 183 10.18 1.06 -24.11
C GLY A 183 8.81 0.43 -23.82
N PRO A 184 7.76 0.75 -24.60
CA PRO A 184 6.42 0.15 -24.44
C PRO A 184 6.42 -1.38 -24.33
N ALA A 185 7.08 -2.07 -25.26
CA ALA A 185 7.17 -3.54 -25.22
C ALA A 185 8.01 -4.08 -24.06
N SER A 186 8.88 -3.27 -23.47
CA SER A 186 9.79 -3.71 -22.39
C SER A 186 9.14 -3.64 -21.00
N LEU A 187 8.13 -2.78 -20.78
CA LEU A 187 7.52 -2.59 -19.45
C LEU A 187 7.05 -3.92 -18.83
N PRO A 188 6.32 -4.81 -19.53
CA PRO A 188 5.90 -6.09 -18.95
C PRO A 188 7.08 -6.96 -18.48
N SER A 189 8.20 -6.95 -19.20
CA SER A 189 9.40 -7.71 -18.79
C SER A 189 10.12 -7.09 -17.59
N LYS A 190 10.07 -5.76 -17.44
CA LYS A 190 10.74 -5.00 -16.36
C LYS A 190 9.87 -4.83 -15.11
N ALA A 191 8.57 -5.06 -15.22
CA ALA A 191 7.59 -5.02 -14.14
C ALA A 191 6.93 -6.41 -14.04
N LYS A 192 7.61 -7.36 -13.40
CA LYS A 192 7.27 -8.80 -13.49
C LYS A 192 5.82 -9.12 -13.08
N HIS A 193 5.36 -8.55 -11.97
CA HIS A 193 3.97 -8.72 -11.51
C HIS A 193 2.96 -8.15 -12.50
N PHE A 194 3.24 -6.96 -13.04
CA PHE A 194 2.42 -6.35 -14.08
C PHE A 194 2.40 -7.16 -15.36
N GLY A 195 3.56 -7.56 -15.88
CA GLY A 195 3.67 -8.36 -17.11
C GLY A 195 3.12 -9.78 -17.00
N ALA A 196 2.99 -10.32 -15.78
CA ALA A 196 2.27 -11.57 -15.56
C ALA A 196 0.75 -11.44 -15.70
N GLN A 197 0.22 -10.20 -15.62
CA GLN A 197 -1.21 -9.92 -15.72
C GLN A 197 -1.59 -9.18 -17.00
N PHE A 198 -0.66 -8.43 -17.61
CA PHE A 198 -0.91 -7.54 -18.75
C PHE A 198 0.03 -7.80 -19.92
N ARG A 199 -0.49 -7.65 -21.13
CA ARG A 199 0.28 -7.67 -22.38
C ARG A 199 0.18 -6.32 -23.08
N HIS A 200 1.25 -5.91 -23.75
CA HIS A 200 1.24 -4.74 -24.62
C HIS A 200 0.41 -5.05 -25.88
N VAL A 201 -0.54 -4.17 -26.25
CA VAL A 201 -1.45 -4.41 -27.38
C VAL A 201 -1.41 -3.36 -28.48
N GLN A 202 -1.23 -2.08 -28.12
CA GLN A 202 -1.33 -0.98 -29.06
C GLN A 202 -0.36 0.13 -28.71
N THR A 203 0.12 0.78 -29.76
CA THR A 203 1.06 1.89 -29.72
C THR A 203 0.42 3.06 -30.45
N ASP A 204 -0.38 3.85 -29.74
CA ASP A 204 -0.88 5.14 -30.22
C ASP A 204 -0.04 6.26 -29.63
N CYS A 205 0.24 7.33 -30.36
CA CYS A 205 0.80 8.52 -29.71
C CYS A 205 -0.35 9.33 -29.07
N PRO A 206 -0.26 9.72 -27.79
CA PRO A 206 0.94 9.80 -26.96
C PRO A 206 1.19 8.65 -25.95
N THR A 207 0.33 7.63 -25.84
CA THR A 207 0.39 6.61 -24.77
C THR A 207 0.91 5.23 -25.23
N ALA A 208 1.04 4.30 -24.30
CA ALA A 208 1.25 2.88 -24.58
C ALA A 208 0.16 2.09 -23.86
N SER A 209 -0.52 1.23 -24.61
CA SER A 209 -1.70 0.52 -24.13
C SER A 209 -1.37 -0.92 -23.76
N TYR A 210 -1.85 -1.34 -22.59
CA TYR A 210 -1.70 -2.70 -22.11
C TYR A 210 -3.05 -3.25 -21.67
N GLU A 211 -3.35 -4.49 -22.04
CA GLU A 211 -4.59 -5.17 -21.68
C GLU A 211 -4.30 -6.36 -20.79
N SER A 212 -5.21 -6.66 -19.87
CA SER A 212 -5.09 -7.87 -19.06
C SER A 212 -5.09 -9.11 -19.96
N ILE A 213 -4.18 -10.04 -19.70
CA ILE A 213 -4.03 -11.29 -20.45
C ILE A 213 -5.32 -12.10 -20.40
N ASN A 214 -5.95 -12.11 -19.23
CA ASN A 214 -7.24 -12.74 -19.02
C ASN A 214 -8.37 -11.74 -19.28
N SER A 215 -9.42 -12.25 -19.91
CA SER A 215 -10.72 -11.62 -20.02
C SER A 215 -11.78 -12.53 -19.40
N TRP A 216 -12.93 -11.97 -19.04
CA TRP A 216 -14.02 -12.72 -18.39
C TRP A 216 -15.33 -12.49 -19.11
N LEU A 217 -16.19 -13.51 -19.15
CA LEU A 217 -17.47 -13.39 -19.85
C LEU A 217 -18.35 -12.25 -19.28
N TYR A 218 -18.87 -11.43 -20.18
CA TYR A 218 -19.71 -10.26 -19.97
C TYR A 218 -21.12 -10.54 -20.53
N GLY A 219 -22.14 -10.54 -19.68
CA GLY A 219 -23.54 -10.77 -20.07
C GLY A 219 -24.50 -11.14 -18.91
N GLY A 220 -25.67 -10.50 -18.86
CA GLY A 220 -26.77 -10.73 -17.91
C GLY A 220 -26.68 -9.94 -16.57
N LYS A 221 -27.57 -10.23 -15.60
CA LYS A 221 -27.55 -9.67 -14.22
C LYS A 221 -26.26 -9.96 -13.40
N ARG A 222 -25.22 -10.50 -14.03
CA ARG A 222 -23.98 -11.02 -13.43
C ARG A 222 -22.76 -10.10 -13.59
N VAL A 223 -22.90 -8.89 -14.17
CA VAL A 223 -21.81 -7.90 -14.27
C VAL A 223 -21.24 -7.55 -12.89
N LEU A 224 -22.10 -7.40 -11.87
CA LEU A 224 -21.69 -7.10 -10.50
C LEU A 224 -20.91 -8.23 -9.80
N THR A 225 -20.98 -9.48 -10.30
CA THR A 225 -20.32 -10.63 -9.64
C THR A 225 -18.92 -10.92 -10.16
N LYS A 226 -18.44 -10.18 -11.18
CA LYS A 226 -17.13 -10.40 -11.83
C LYS A 226 -16.06 -9.35 -11.48
N PHE A 227 -16.43 -8.28 -10.78
CA PHE A 227 -15.48 -7.33 -10.18
C PHE A 227 -14.36 -7.98 -9.34
N PRO A 228 -14.58 -9.08 -8.60
CA PRO A 228 -13.51 -9.70 -7.82
C PRO A 228 -12.34 -10.19 -8.69
N SER A 229 -12.59 -10.66 -9.92
CA SER A 229 -11.51 -11.12 -10.82
C SER A 229 -10.70 -9.95 -11.39
N LEU A 230 -11.37 -8.86 -11.77
CA LEU A 230 -10.72 -7.64 -12.22
C LEU A 230 -9.89 -7.01 -11.08
N GLN A 231 -10.48 -6.90 -9.88
CA GLN A 231 -9.77 -6.48 -8.68
C GLN A 231 -8.55 -7.35 -8.41
N GLY A 232 -8.70 -8.67 -8.47
CA GLY A 232 -7.59 -9.60 -8.26
C GLY A 232 -6.47 -9.42 -9.29
N THR A 233 -6.81 -9.09 -10.54
CA THR A 233 -5.83 -8.79 -11.59
C THR A 233 -5.08 -7.49 -11.29
N PHE A 234 -5.80 -6.44 -10.90
CA PHE A 234 -5.22 -5.16 -10.49
C PHE A 234 -4.27 -5.31 -9.29
N GLU A 235 -4.68 -6.05 -8.26
CA GLU A 235 -3.88 -6.28 -7.05
C GLU A 235 -2.64 -7.14 -7.32
N LYS A 236 -2.78 -8.23 -8.08
CA LYS A 236 -1.66 -9.12 -8.45
C LYS A 236 -0.67 -8.45 -9.40
N ALA A 237 -1.12 -7.48 -10.19
CA ALA A 237 -0.25 -6.68 -11.05
C ALA A 237 0.61 -5.67 -10.28
N LEU A 238 0.41 -5.53 -8.97
CA LEU A 238 1.00 -4.49 -8.12
C LEU A 238 0.81 -3.09 -8.71
N ILE A 239 -0.40 -2.82 -9.21
CA ILE A 239 -0.82 -1.45 -9.50
C ILE A 239 -1.15 -0.82 -8.15
N HIS A 240 -0.38 0.19 -7.77
CA HIS A 240 -0.52 0.92 -6.52
C HIS A 240 -1.30 2.20 -6.77
N SER A 241 -2.15 2.57 -5.82
CA SER A 241 -2.88 3.84 -5.88
C SER A 241 -2.28 4.81 -4.88
N ASN A 242 -1.99 6.02 -5.34
CA ASN A 242 -1.79 7.19 -4.51
C ASN A 242 -3.09 7.99 -4.52
N ARG A 243 -3.84 7.93 -3.42
CA ARG A 243 -5.16 8.54 -3.26
C ARG A 243 -5.01 9.83 -2.45
N GLY A 244 -5.71 10.88 -2.89
CA GLY A 244 -5.91 12.08 -2.09
C GLY A 244 -7.10 12.90 -2.57
N ALA A 245 -7.25 14.12 -2.04
CA ALA A 245 -8.35 15.04 -2.35
C ALA A 245 -8.56 15.32 -3.85
N THR A 246 -7.50 15.29 -4.67
CA THR A 246 -7.60 15.54 -6.12
C THR A 246 -7.90 14.28 -6.94
N GLY A 247 -8.18 13.15 -6.28
CA GLY A 247 -8.44 11.86 -6.91
C GLY A 247 -7.35 10.82 -6.64
N ALA A 248 -7.42 9.70 -7.35
CA ALA A 248 -6.45 8.62 -7.27
C ALA A 248 -5.54 8.62 -8.50
N ARG A 249 -4.24 8.59 -8.28
CA ARG A 249 -3.25 8.29 -9.33
C ARG A 249 -2.80 6.84 -9.17
N HIS A 250 -2.83 6.08 -10.26
CA HIS A 250 -2.35 4.70 -10.26
C HIS A 250 -0.92 4.64 -10.78
N LEU A 251 -0.10 3.76 -10.21
CA LEU A 251 1.29 3.56 -10.59
C LEU A 251 1.64 2.08 -10.63
N VAL A 252 2.40 1.66 -11.63
CA VAL A 252 2.92 0.29 -11.76
C VAL A 252 4.31 0.19 -11.14
N VAL A 253 4.55 -0.86 -10.37
CA VAL A 253 5.87 -1.17 -9.80
C VAL A 253 6.84 -1.73 -10.86
N ILE A 254 8.01 -1.12 -10.98
CA ILE A 254 9.10 -1.54 -11.88
C ILE A 254 10.11 -2.40 -11.11
N SER A 255 9.93 -3.71 -11.18
CA SER A 255 10.87 -4.67 -10.63
C SER A 255 10.72 -6.03 -11.32
N GLU A 256 11.86 -6.66 -11.60
CA GLU A 256 11.93 -8.03 -12.15
C GLU A 256 11.80 -9.11 -11.05
N ARG A 257 11.68 -8.71 -9.77
CA ARG A 257 11.58 -9.63 -8.63
C ARG A 257 10.14 -10.08 -8.40
N ASP A 258 9.98 -11.36 -8.04
CA ASP A 258 8.69 -11.91 -7.58
C ASP A 258 8.36 -11.50 -6.15
N GLN A 259 9.39 -11.30 -5.33
CA GLN A 259 9.27 -11.07 -3.91
C GLN A 259 9.06 -9.57 -3.64
N LEU A 260 7.83 -9.10 -3.85
CA LEU A 260 7.45 -7.70 -3.66
C LEU A 260 6.24 -7.61 -2.74
N LEU A 261 6.32 -6.68 -1.80
CA LEU A 261 5.23 -6.34 -0.89
C LEU A 261 4.20 -5.48 -1.64
N SER A 262 2.96 -5.48 -1.14
CA SER A 262 1.96 -4.48 -1.49
C SER A 262 2.36 -3.09 -0.96
N GLN A 263 1.75 -2.04 -1.51
CA GLN A 263 1.96 -0.67 -1.01
C GLN A 263 1.61 -0.55 0.48
N GLU A 264 0.50 -1.16 0.90
CA GLU A 264 0.09 -1.13 2.30
C GLU A 264 1.12 -1.79 3.21
N ALA A 265 1.70 -2.92 2.79
CA ALA A 265 2.74 -3.60 3.55
C ALA A 265 4.06 -2.81 3.56
N VAL A 266 4.44 -2.15 2.45
CA VAL A 266 5.60 -1.25 2.42
C VAL A 266 5.40 -0.08 3.38
N THR A 267 4.25 0.61 3.30
CA THR A 267 3.90 1.74 4.18
C THR A 267 3.92 1.33 5.64
N PHE A 268 3.38 0.16 5.98
CA PHE A 268 3.41 -0.36 7.35
C PHE A 268 4.83 -0.53 7.88
N VAL A 269 5.74 -1.12 7.07
CA VAL A 269 7.14 -1.33 7.48
C VAL A 269 7.87 -0.02 7.70
N VAL A 270 7.74 0.91 6.75
CA VAL A 270 8.43 2.20 6.83
C VAL A 270 7.88 3.01 7.99
N MET A 271 6.56 3.07 8.21
CA MET A 271 5.98 3.77 9.38
C MET A 271 6.42 3.16 10.70
N HIS A 272 6.37 1.83 10.82
CA HIS A 272 6.86 1.15 12.02
C HIS A 272 8.32 1.51 12.31
N HIS A 273 9.16 1.53 11.28
CA HIS A 273 10.57 1.84 11.46
C HIS A 273 10.79 3.30 11.87
N LEU A 274 10.19 4.27 11.16
CA LEU A 274 10.31 5.68 11.53
C LEU A 274 9.77 5.93 12.95
N SER A 275 8.67 5.29 13.34
CA SER A 275 8.13 5.33 14.70
C SER A 275 9.14 4.85 15.75
N ASN A 276 9.86 3.76 15.48
CA ASN A 276 10.93 3.29 16.37
C ASN A 276 12.10 4.27 16.46
N MET A 277 12.48 4.92 15.35
CA MET A 277 13.50 5.96 15.37
C MET A 277 13.09 7.12 16.29
N VAL A 278 11.87 7.63 16.15
CA VAL A 278 11.34 8.71 17.00
C VAL A 278 11.34 8.31 18.47
N ARG A 279 10.94 7.06 18.78
CA ARG A 279 10.79 6.59 20.15
C ARG A 279 12.11 6.27 20.84
N TYR A 280 13.02 5.60 20.15
CA TYR A 280 14.20 4.98 20.75
C TYR A 280 15.51 5.66 20.34
N ARG A 281 15.51 6.44 19.26
CA ARG A 281 16.71 7.04 18.65
C ARG A 281 16.46 8.50 18.20
N PRO A 282 15.85 9.37 19.04
CA PRO A 282 15.47 10.73 18.63
C PRO A 282 16.67 11.60 18.21
N GLU A 283 17.86 11.34 18.75
CA GLU A 283 19.11 12.00 18.35
C GLU A 283 19.49 11.71 16.89
N GLN A 284 19.10 10.55 16.36
CA GLN A 284 19.32 10.20 14.95
C GLN A 284 18.28 10.87 14.06
N VAL A 285 17.04 11.01 14.53
CA VAL A 285 16.02 11.80 13.84
C VAL A 285 16.46 13.26 13.70
N ALA A 286 17.00 13.86 14.77
CA ALA A 286 17.54 15.23 14.72
C ALA A 286 18.70 15.37 13.71
N LYS A 287 19.56 14.34 13.57
CA LYS A 287 20.63 14.32 12.56
C LYS A 287 20.12 14.16 11.13
N LEU A 288 18.90 13.66 10.93
CA LEU A 288 18.28 13.56 9.61
C LEU A 288 17.71 14.90 9.14
N THR A 289 17.37 15.82 10.04
CA THR A 289 16.85 17.13 9.67
C THR A 289 17.80 17.83 8.69
N GLY A 290 17.24 18.32 7.58
CA GLY A 290 18.02 18.96 6.50
C GLY A 290 18.77 17.99 5.57
N THR A 291 18.75 16.68 5.83
CA THR A 291 19.30 15.68 4.92
C THR A 291 18.28 15.25 3.86
N LYS A 292 18.78 14.63 2.78
CA LYS A 292 17.95 14.10 1.69
C LYS A 292 16.93 13.03 2.06
N TRP A 293 16.98 12.47 3.28
CA TRP A 293 16.02 11.46 3.75
C TRP A 293 14.92 12.04 4.63
N PHE A 294 15.01 13.31 5.01
CA PHE A 294 14.03 13.93 5.90
C PHE A 294 12.66 14.11 5.25
N PHE A 295 12.57 14.06 3.92
CA PHE A 295 11.28 14.06 3.19
C PHE A 295 10.35 12.92 3.67
N LEU A 296 10.92 11.82 4.19
CA LEU A 296 10.13 10.74 4.76
C LEU A 296 9.30 11.21 5.97
N PHE A 297 9.83 12.13 6.77
CA PHE A 297 9.17 12.70 7.94
C PHE A 297 8.25 13.87 7.57
N THR A 298 8.72 14.77 6.70
CA THR A 298 8.00 16.02 6.41
C THR A 298 6.89 15.86 5.37
N THR A 299 7.08 15.01 4.37
CA THR A 299 6.17 14.93 3.21
C THR A 299 5.54 13.56 3.04
N TRP A 300 6.33 12.49 3.17
CA TRP A 300 5.82 11.13 2.98
C TRP A 300 4.85 10.74 4.10
N VAL A 301 5.18 10.93 5.38
CA VAL A 301 4.30 10.53 6.50
C VAL A 301 2.88 11.11 6.38
N PRO A 302 2.68 12.43 6.18
CA PRO A 302 1.35 12.98 5.98
C PRO A 302 0.59 12.36 4.81
N ARG A 303 1.22 12.27 3.63
CA ARG A 303 0.57 11.73 2.42
C ARG A 303 0.28 10.23 2.54
N ALA A 304 1.18 9.47 3.17
CA ALA A 304 1.02 8.06 3.43
C ALA A 304 -0.11 7.77 4.44
N MET A 305 -0.34 8.66 5.41
CA MET A 305 -1.49 8.52 6.30
C MET A 305 -2.81 8.59 5.53
N GLU A 306 -2.98 9.62 4.71
CA GLU A 306 -4.17 9.83 3.87
C GLU A 306 -4.38 8.66 2.90
N ASN A 307 -3.33 8.29 2.15
CA ASN A 307 -3.42 7.19 1.19
C ASN A 307 -3.74 5.85 1.88
N PHE A 308 -3.15 5.58 3.05
CA PHE A 308 -3.37 4.35 3.81
C PHE A 308 -4.80 4.30 4.41
N LEU A 309 -5.31 5.45 4.88
CA LEU A 309 -6.70 5.59 5.33
C LEU A 309 -7.66 5.18 4.21
N LEU A 310 -7.50 5.78 3.04
CA LEU A 310 -8.37 5.54 1.89
C LEU A 310 -8.22 4.11 1.36
N ALA A 311 -7.00 3.57 1.33
CA ALA A 311 -6.74 2.20 0.90
C ALA A 311 -7.44 1.16 1.79
N LEU A 312 -7.21 1.21 3.11
CA LEU A 312 -7.80 0.21 4.01
C LEU A 312 -9.29 0.41 4.19
N THR A 313 -9.78 1.65 4.19
CA THR A 313 -11.22 1.91 4.19
C THR A 313 -11.87 1.29 2.96
N SER A 314 -11.32 1.53 1.76
CA SER A 314 -11.85 0.93 0.53
C SER A 314 -11.86 -0.60 0.59
N ARG A 315 -10.84 -1.23 1.20
CA ARG A 315 -10.79 -2.69 1.40
C ARG A 315 -11.83 -3.20 2.39
N ILE A 316 -12.06 -2.47 3.48
CA ILE A 316 -13.08 -2.79 4.49
C ILE A 316 -14.46 -2.65 3.85
N LEU A 317 -14.74 -1.56 3.15
CA LEU A 317 -16.05 -1.31 2.56
C LEU A 317 -16.31 -2.14 1.28
N LYS A 318 -15.26 -2.56 0.56
CA LYS A 318 -15.31 -3.15 -0.80
C LYS A 318 -15.89 -2.20 -1.85
N GLU A 319 -15.64 -0.92 -1.66
CA GLU A 319 -15.93 0.15 -2.61
C GLU A 319 -14.75 1.11 -2.60
N GLU A 320 -14.51 1.81 -3.70
CA GLU A 320 -13.45 2.81 -3.74
C GLU A 320 -13.91 4.08 -3.02
N VAL A 321 -13.20 4.45 -1.96
CA VAL A 321 -13.47 5.68 -1.20
C VAL A 321 -12.63 6.82 -1.76
N ARG A 322 -13.28 7.97 -1.94
CA ARG A 322 -12.65 9.22 -2.37
C ARG A 322 -12.94 10.31 -1.36
N ILE A 323 -12.01 11.24 -1.19
CA ILE A 323 -12.26 12.48 -0.47
C ILE A 323 -12.99 13.40 -1.46
N GLY A 324 -14.18 13.87 -1.07
CA GLY A 324 -14.97 14.84 -1.82
C GLY A 324 -14.63 16.26 -1.43
#